data_AF-A0A0D8J5Y3-F1
#
_entry.id   AF-A0A0D8J5Y3-F1
#
_cell.length_a   1.000
_cell.length_b   1.000
_cell.length_c   1.000
_cell.angle_alpha   90.00
_cell.angle_beta   90.00
_cell.angle_gamma   90.00
#
_symmetry.space_group_name_H-M   'P 1'
#
loop_
_entity.id
_entity.type
_entity.pdbx_description
1 polymer ?
#
loop_
_entity_poly.entity_id
_entity_poly.type
_entity_poly.pdbx_seq_one_letter_code
_entity_poly.pdbx_strand_id
1 'polypeptide(L)' 'MMKERIVRAVAGIFVLTSILLAIFVNIYWLGLAGFVGLNLFQSSITKFCPLELILEKAGIE' A
#
# COMPACT_ATOMS: atom_id res chain seq x y z
N MET A 1 -8.85 -11.95 -7.92
CA MET A 1 -8.96 -11.17 -9.18
C MET A 1 -9.32 -9.70 -8.95
N MET A 2 -10.41 -9.35 -8.23
CA MET A 2 -10.74 -7.94 -7.95
C MET A 2 -9.92 -7.36 -6.78
N LYS A 3 -9.71 -8.14 -5.71
CA LYS A 3 -8.90 -7.76 -4.53
C LYS A 3 -7.50 -7.27 -4.90
N GLU A 4 -6.75 -8.06 -5.68
CA GLU A 4 -5.39 -7.71 -6.12
C GLU A 4 -5.32 -6.41 -6.94
N ARG A 5 -6.34 -6.10 -7.74
CA ARG A 5 -6.40 -4.85 -8.50
C ARG A 5 -6.65 -3.66 -7.59
N ILE A 6 -7.56 -3.80 -6.62
CA ILE A 6 -7.85 -2.75 -5.63
C ILE A 6 -6.61 -2.53 -4.75
N VAL A 7 -5.96 -3.60 -4.28
CA VAL A 7 -4.73 -3.53 -3.48
C VAL A 7 -3.64 -2.79 -4.22
N ARG A 8 -3.39 -3.11 -5.50
CA ARG A 8 -2.40 -2.38 -6.32
C ARG A 8 -2.76 -0.92 -6.54
N ALA A 9 -4.04 -0.61 -6.77
CA ALA A 9 -4.51 0.76 -6.96
C ALA A 9 -4.35 1.60 -5.67
N VAL A 10 -4.80 1.06 -4.54
CA VAL A 10 -4.70 1.72 -3.22
C VAL A 10 -3.23 1.90 -2.83
N ALA A 11 -2.38 0.89 -3.01
CA ALA A 11 -0.95 0.99 -2.74
C ALA A 11 -0.29 2.07 -3.61
N GLY A 12 -0.63 2.13 -4.90
CA GLY A 12 -0.13 3.16 -5.82
C GLY A 12 -0.53 4.57 -5.37
N ILE A 13 -1.79 4.77 -4.98
CA ILE A 13 -2.27 6.06 -4.46
C ILE A 13 -1.52 6.44 -3.17
N PHE A 14 -1.30 5.48 -2.28
CA PHE A 14 -0.61 5.70 -1.01
C PHE A 14 0.85 6.12 -1.22
N VAL A 15 1.55 5.48 -2.16
CA VAL A 15 2.92 5.82 -2.54
C VAL A 15 2.98 7.20 -3.21
N LEU A 16 2.11 7.48 -4.17
CA LEU A 16 2.05 8.79 -4.83
C LEU A 16 1.75 9.93 -3.83
N THR A 17 0.81 9.71 -2.92
CA THR A 17 0.46 10.67 -1.86
C THR A 17 1.65 10.90 -0.92
N SER A 18 2.36 9.83 -0.54
CA SER A 18 3.54 9.92 0.32
C SER A 18 4.69 10.68 -0.36
N ILE A 19 4.89 10.47 -1.67
CA ILE A 19 5.87 11.23 -2.46
C ILE A 19 5.48 12.71 -2.53
N LEU A 20 4.21 13.01 -2.78
CA LEU A 20 3.73 14.39 -2.86
C LEU A 20 3.93 15.12 -1.53
N LEU A 21 3.62 14.46 -0.40
CA LEU A 21 3.89 14.99 0.93
C LEU A 21 5.39 15.08 1.25
N ALA A 22 6.21 14.19 0.71
CA ALA A 22 7.66 14.28 0.88
C ALA A 22 8.25 15.54 0.24
N ILE A 23 7.69 15.96 -0.89
CA ILE A 23 8.11 17.18 -1.61
C ILE A 23 7.52 18.43 -0.96
N PHE A 24 6.25 18.41 -0.56
CA PHE A 24 5.55 19.60 -0.03
C PHE A 24 5.76 19.85 1.48
N VAL A 25 6.02 18.81 2.27
CA VAL A 25 6.12 18.91 3.74
C VAL A 25 7.53 18.57 4.22
N ASN A 26 7.96 17.31 4.04
CA ASN A 26 9.28 16.87 4.51
C ASN A 26 9.69 15.49 3.95
N ILE A 27 10.96 15.35 3.55
CA ILE A 27 11.57 14.12 3.01
C ILE A 27 11.33 12.86 3.88
N TYR A 28 11.15 13.02 5.20
CA TYR A 28 10.86 11.91 6.12
C TYR A 28 9.58 11.12 5.75
N TRP A 29 8.66 11.69 4.97
CA TRP A 29 7.48 10.98 4.45
C TRP A 29 7.81 9.83 3.48
N LEU A 30 9.01 9.82 2.89
CA LEU A 30 9.50 8.67 2.12
C LEU A 30 9.66 7.42 2.99
N GLY A 31 9.87 7.57 4.30
CA GLY A 31 9.89 6.44 5.24
C GLY A 31 8.54 5.71 5.30
N LEU A 32 7.42 6.44 5.24
CA LEU A 32 6.08 5.88 5.16
C LEU A 32 5.85 5.17 3.81
N ALA A 33 6.28 5.78 2.71
CA ALA A 33 6.24 5.14 1.38
C ALA A 33 7.06 3.83 1.36
N GLY A 34 8.25 3.85 1.96
CA GLY A 34 9.13 2.69 2.10
C GLY A 34 8.52 1.59 2.96
N PHE A 35 7.91 1.93 4.10
CA PHE A 35 7.22 0.97 4.96
C PHE A 35 6.04 0.29 4.26
N VAL A 36 5.20 1.06 3.56
CA VAL A 36 4.09 0.53 2.76
C VAL A 36 4.61 -0.33 1.61
N GLY A 37 5.64 0.12 0.91
CA GLY A 37 6.27 -0.65 -0.17
C GLY A 37 6.88 -1.97 0.30
N LEU A 38 7.51 -1.98 1.47
CA LEU A 38 8.14 -3.17 2.06
C LEU A 38 7.08 -4.19 2.50
N ASN A 39 5.96 -3.72 3.07
CA ASN A 39 4.79 -4.58 3.34
C ASN A 39 4.18 -5.16 2.06
N LEU A 40 4.10 -4.36 0.98
CA LEU A 40 3.62 -4.83 -0.32
C LEU A 40 4.58 -5.85 -0.96
N PHE A 41 5.87 -5.63 -0.83
CA PHE A 41 6.92 -6.51 -1.35
C PHE A 41 6.90 -7.86 -0.61
N GLN A 42 6.82 -7.82 0.72
CA GLN A 42 6.62 -9.02 1.53
C GLN A 42 5.33 -9.75 1.11
N SER A 43 4.23 -9.03 0.97
CA SER A 43 2.96 -9.59 0.52
C SER A 43 3.02 -10.24 -0.87
N SER A 44 3.83 -9.73 -1.79
CA SER A 44 4.00 -10.33 -3.13
C SER A 44 4.73 -11.67 -3.08
N ILE A 45 5.59 -11.88 -2.06
CA ILE A 45 6.35 -13.11 -1.86
C ILE A 45 5.57 -14.11 -1.00
N THR A 46 4.97 -13.66 0.10
CA THR A 46 4.31 -14.53 1.09
C THR A 46 2.81 -14.69 0.85
N LYS A 47 2.21 -13.98 -0.13
CA LYS A 47 0.76 -13.85 -0.36
C LYS A 47 -0.06 -13.41 0.87
N PHE A 48 0.61 -12.88 1.89
CA PHE A 48 0.00 -12.41 3.13
C PHE A 48 -0.09 -10.89 3.06
N CYS A 49 -1.17 -10.36 2.47
CA CYS A 49 -1.40 -8.92 2.44
C CYS A 49 -2.30 -8.51 3.61
N PRO A 50 -1.83 -7.72 4.59
CA PRO A 50 -2.73 -7.17 5.61
C PRO A 50 -3.83 -6.31 4.99
N LEU A 51 -3.57 -5.70 3.82
CA LEU A 51 -4.57 -4.93 3.08
C LEU A 51 -5.66 -5.83 2.47
N GLU A 52 -5.30 -7.04 2.02
CA GLU A 52 -6.28 -8.03 1.53
C GLU A 52 -7.12 -8.58 2.68
N LEU A 53 -6.53 -8.80 3.86
CA LEU A 53 -7.23 -9.15 5.10
C LEU A 53 -8.20 -8.06 5.57
N ILE A 54 -7.84 -6.78 5.40
CA ILE A 54 -8.72 -5.65 5.67
C ILE A 54 -9.86 -5.59 4.65
N LEU A 55 -9.57 -5.81 3.36
CA LEU A 55 -10.57 -5.78 2.29
C LEU A 55 -11.55 -6.97 2.39
N GLU A 56 -11.05 -8.14 2.81
CA GLU A 56 -11.84 -9.32 3.13
C GLU A 56 -12.71 -9.09 4.36
N LYS A 57 -12.18 -8.45 5.41
CA LYS A 57 -12.98 -8.00 6.56
C LYS A 57 -13.99 -6.90 6.23
N ALA A 58 -13.73 -6.11 5.19
CA ALA A 58 -14.65 -5.09 4.69
C ALA A 58 -15.74 -5.68 3.76
N GLY A 59 -15.74 -7.01 3.53
CA GLY A 59 -16.78 -7.70 2.75
C GLY A 59 -16.59 -7.59 1.23
N ILE A 60 -15.38 -7.27 0.76
CA ILE A 60 -15.06 -7.20 -0.67
C ILE A 60 -14.35 -8.50 -1.06
N GLU A 61 -15.08 -9.40 -1.73
CA GLU A 61 -14.64 -10.72 -2.23
C GLU A 61 -14.02 -10.67 -3.63
#